data_AF-C9LUZ9-F1
#
_entry.id   AF-C9LUZ9-F1
#
_cell.length_a   1.000
_cell.length_b   1.000
_cell.length_c   1.000
_cell.angle_alpha   90.00
_cell.angle_beta   90.00
_cell.angle_gamma   90.00
#
_symmetry.space_group_name_H-M   'P 1'
#
loop_
_entity.id
_entity.type
_entity.pdbx_description
1 polymer ?
#
loop_
_entity_poly.entity_id
_entity_poly.type
_entity_poly.pdbx_seq_one_letter_code
_entity_poly.pdbx_strand_id
1 'polypeptide(L)'
;MAGSERNSPMSSIYIYNDYLRDLLKDAPCILAYDTAADYLGLWSGSMNPLTAKIYVCKPLHIEGTTEYLIPSFEAVEHENRLGLLCTTVNQTINDLLRADGDNQVIQESLATVYYTNGESFDSLRIDDDLLLAFEHYKDWAIEYYDEGK
;
A
#
# COMPACT_ATOMS: atom_id res chain seq x y z
N MET A 1 -21.87 -44.91 -20.16
CA MET A 1 -22.58 -43.96 -19.29
C MET A 1 -21.57 -43.41 -18.30
N ALA A 2 -21.58 -42.08 -18.13
CA ALA A 2 -20.94 -41.27 -17.08
C ALA A 2 -19.41 -41.44 -16.90
N GLY A 3 -18.60 -40.40 -16.88
CA GLY A 3 -18.86 -38.96 -16.90
C GLY A 3 -17.52 -38.27 -16.73
N SER A 4 -17.19 -37.40 -17.68
CA SER A 4 -16.39 -36.19 -17.55
C SER A 4 -15.47 -36.12 -16.33
N GLU A 5 -14.21 -36.51 -16.52
CA GLU A 5 -13.10 -35.92 -15.77
C GLU A 5 -13.13 -34.42 -16.07
N ARG A 6 -13.76 -33.67 -15.16
CA ARG A 6 -13.70 -32.21 -15.17
C ARG A 6 -12.27 -31.84 -14.85
N ASN A 7 -11.51 -31.61 -15.93
CA ASN A 7 -10.36 -30.74 -15.95
C ASN A 7 -10.79 -29.40 -15.34
N SER A 8 -10.61 -29.24 -14.03
CA SER A 8 -10.68 -27.93 -13.39
C SER A 8 -9.48 -27.15 -13.91
N PRO A 9 -9.65 -26.04 -14.65
CA PRO A 9 -8.54 -25.13 -14.82
C PRO A 9 -8.18 -24.64 -13.41
N MET A 10 -6.91 -24.75 -13.03
CA MET A 10 -6.37 -24.00 -11.89
C MET A 10 -6.65 -22.53 -12.17
N SER A 11 -7.77 -22.03 -11.65
CA SER A 11 -8.25 -20.68 -11.88
C SER A 11 -7.35 -19.73 -11.10
N SER A 12 -6.57 -18.94 -11.84
CA SER A 12 -5.92 -17.66 -11.50
C SER A 12 -5.44 -17.51 -10.07
N ILE A 13 -4.14 -17.21 -9.90
CA ILE A 13 -3.60 -16.60 -8.67
C ILE A 13 -4.60 -15.52 -8.22
N TYR A 14 -5.38 -15.78 -7.18
CA TYR A 14 -6.25 -14.80 -6.56
C TYR A 14 -5.30 -13.96 -5.71
N ILE A 15 -4.80 -12.88 -6.29
CA ILE A 15 -3.77 -12.04 -5.68
C ILE A 15 -4.47 -11.23 -4.58
N TYR A 16 -3.75 -10.85 -3.52
CA TYR A 16 -4.29 -10.03 -2.43
C TYR A 16 -5.06 -8.79 -2.91
N ASN A 17 -4.68 -8.21 -4.05
CA ASN A 17 -5.41 -7.11 -4.70
C ASN A 17 -6.81 -7.49 -5.23
N ASP A 18 -7.04 -8.74 -5.63
CA ASP A 18 -8.38 -9.25 -5.96
C ASP A 18 -9.25 -9.32 -4.70
N TYR A 19 -8.69 -9.85 -3.61
CA TYR A 19 -9.35 -9.88 -2.31
C TYR A 19 -9.76 -8.49 -1.82
N LEU A 20 -8.84 -7.50 -1.87
CA LEU A 20 -9.14 -6.13 -1.46
C LEU A 20 -10.27 -5.51 -2.29
N ARG A 21 -10.28 -5.76 -3.60
CA ARG A 21 -11.33 -5.29 -4.50
C ARG A 21 -12.69 -5.89 -4.17
N ASP A 22 -12.74 -7.16 -3.81
CA ASP A 22 -13.99 -7.80 -3.41
C ASP A 22 -14.45 -7.35 -2.01
N LEU A 23 -13.53 -7.20 -1.06
CA LEU A 23 -13.82 -6.74 0.30
C LEU A 23 -14.36 -5.31 0.34
N LEU A 24 -13.80 -4.41 -0.48
CA LEU A 24 -14.00 -2.96 -0.37
C LEU A 24 -14.79 -2.35 -1.54
N LYS A 25 -15.34 -3.17 -2.44
CA LYS A 25 -15.95 -2.77 -3.72
C LYS A 25 -16.96 -1.61 -3.65
N ASP A 26 -17.68 -1.51 -2.55
CA ASP A 26 -18.73 -0.50 -2.34
C ASP A 26 -18.53 0.28 -1.02
N ALA A 27 -17.39 0.07 -0.36
CA ALA A 27 -17.07 0.74 0.88
C ALA A 27 -16.55 2.15 0.59
N PRO A 28 -17.14 3.21 1.16
CA PRO A 28 -16.60 4.55 1.06
C PRO A 28 -15.34 4.61 1.92
N CYS A 29 -14.21 4.22 1.35
CA CYS A 29 -12.91 4.17 2.00
C CYS A 29 -11.77 4.42 1.01
N ILE A 30 -10.58 4.71 1.53
CA ILE A 30 -9.35 4.87 0.76
C ILE A 30 -8.32 3.90 1.34
N LEU A 31 -7.66 3.09 0.50
CA LEU A 31 -6.54 2.26 0.92
C LEU A 31 -5.41 3.14 1.44
N ALA A 32 -4.81 2.77 2.57
CA ALA A 32 -3.78 3.57 3.24
C ALA A 32 -2.63 2.71 3.78
N TYR A 33 -1.53 3.36 4.19
CA TYR A 33 -0.38 2.71 4.84
C TYR A 33 0.17 1.51 4.05
N ASP A 34 0.48 0.40 4.71
CA ASP A 34 1.01 -0.84 4.11
C ASP A 34 0.10 -1.43 3.03
N THR A 35 -1.21 -1.29 3.19
CA THR A 35 -2.21 -1.79 2.25
C THR A 35 -2.17 -0.99 0.96
N ALA A 36 -2.03 0.33 1.04
CA ALA A 36 -1.78 1.16 -0.14
C ALA A 36 -0.41 0.86 -0.76
N ALA A 37 0.63 0.68 0.06
CA ALA A 37 1.97 0.38 -0.43
C ALA A 37 2.01 -0.93 -1.23
N ASP A 38 1.34 -1.97 -0.75
CA ASP A 38 1.20 -3.25 -1.46
C ASP A 38 0.38 -3.08 -2.75
N TYR A 39 -0.76 -2.38 -2.66
CA TYR A 39 -1.64 -2.13 -3.80
C TYR A 39 -0.97 -1.31 -4.92
N LEU A 40 -0.05 -0.41 -4.55
CA LEU A 40 0.77 0.40 -5.46
C LEU A 40 2.00 -0.36 -5.99
N GLY A 41 2.31 -1.53 -5.45
CA GLY A 41 3.51 -2.30 -5.77
C GLY A 41 4.80 -1.65 -5.28
N LEU A 42 4.74 -0.88 -4.19
CA LEU A 42 5.90 -0.22 -3.59
C LEU A 42 6.79 -1.19 -2.81
N TRP A 43 6.24 -2.30 -2.33
CA TRP A 43 7.01 -3.31 -1.62
C TRP A 43 6.53 -4.70 -2.03
N SER A 44 7.36 -5.71 -1.77
CA SER A 44 7.11 -7.07 -2.22
C SER A 44 6.07 -7.83 -1.39
N GLY A 45 5.53 -7.18 -0.35
CA GLY A 45 4.43 -7.68 0.48
C GLY A 45 4.88 -8.76 1.46
N SER A 46 4.51 -8.60 2.73
CA SER A 46 4.39 -9.72 3.65
C SER A 46 3.11 -10.49 3.32
N MET A 47 3.12 -11.81 3.42
CA MET A 47 1.91 -12.65 3.33
C MET A 47 0.84 -12.16 4.32
N ASN A 48 -0.11 -11.37 3.82
CA ASN A 48 -1.32 -10.86 4.49
C ASN A 48 -1.06 -9.99 5.74
N PRO A 49 -1.18 -8.65 5.64
CA PRO A 49 -1.53 -7.86 6.82
C PRO A 49 -2.74 -8.51 7.52
N LEU A 50 -2.70 -8.65 8.84
CA LEU A 50 -3.83 -9.21 9.63
C LEU A 50 -5.16 -8.51 9.29
N THR A 51 -5.08 -7.24 8.88
CA THR A 51 -6.22 -6.43 8.40
C THR A 51 -5.76 -5.42 7.34
N ALA A 52 -6.61 -5.11 6.37
CA ALA A 52 -6.43 -4.02 5.42
C ALA A 52 -6.57 -2.65 6.12
N LYS A 53 -5.58 -1.77 5.97
CA LYS A 53 -5.60 -0.42 6.52
C LYS A 53 -6.31 0.53 5.57
N ILE A 54 -7.33 1.21 6.06
CA ILE A 54 -8.18 2.09 5.26
C ILE A 54 -8.47 3.42 5.98
N TYR A 55 -8.52 4.50 5.23
CA TYR A 55 -9.12 5.76 5.68
C TYR A 55 -10.63 5.77 5.44
N VAL A 56 -11.38 6.24 6.43
CA VAL A 56 -12.85 6.34 6.38
C VAL A 56 -13.31 7.65 7.02
N CYS A 57 -14.41 8.22 6.53
CA CYS A 57 -15.00 9.44 7.13
C CYS A 57 -15.87 9.13 8.36
N LYS A 58 -16.31 7.88 8.50
CA LYS A 58 -17.11 7.36 9.59
C LYS A 58 -16.80 5.87 9.77
N PRO A 59 -16.96 5.30 10.96
CA PRO A 59 -16.73 3.87 11.14
C PRO A 59 -17.61 3.04 10.21
N LEU A 60 -17.01 2.07 9.52
CA LEU A 60 -17.71 1.12 8.64
C LEU A 60 -17.86 -0.26 9.30
N HIS A 61 -16.97 -0.58 10.24
CA HIS A 61 -16.88 -1.85 10.96
C HIS A 61 -16.76 -3.06 10.02
N ILE A 62 -15.94 -2.94 8.98
CA ILE A 62 -15.71 -4.02 8.02
C ILE A 62 -14.71 -5.01 8.63
N GLU A 63 -15.11 -6.28 8.76
CA GLU A 63 -14.22 -7.34 9.24
C GLU A 63 -13.00 -7.48 8.33
N GLY A 64 -11.81 -7.64 8.92
CA GLY A 64 -10.56 -7.68 8.17
C GLY A 64 -10.02 -6.30 7.81
N THR A 65 -10.53 -5.21 8.40
CA THR A 65 -10.00 -3.86 8.20
C THR A 65 -9.56 -3.19 9.51
N THR A 66 -8.53 -2.35 9.41
CA THR A 66 -8.18 -1.34 10.42
C THR A 66 -8.55 0.02 9.86
N GLU A 67 -9.46 0.71 10.55
CA GLU A 67 -10.06 1.97 10.10
C GLU A 67 -9.37 3.18 10.75
N TYR A 68 -8.93 4.12 9.91
CA TYR A 68 -8.38 5.40 10.32
C TYR A 68 -9.39 6.50 9.97
N LEU A 69 -9.88 7.20 10.99
CA LEU A 69 -10.87 8.25 10.78
C LEU A 69 -10.23 9.54 10.28
N ILE A 70 -10.74 10.06 9.17
CA ILE A 70 -10.36 11.36 8.61
C ILE A 70 -11.61 12.25 8.46
N PRO A 71 -11.46 13.59 8.54
CA PRO A 71 -12.60 14.49 8.47
C PRO A 71 -13.31 14.46 7.10
N SER A 72 -12.55 14.22 6.04
CA SER A 72 -13.04 14.10 4.65
C SER A 72 -11.96 13.44 3.79
N PHE A 73 -12.35 12.81 2.67
CA PHE A 73 -11.39 12.27 1.69
C PHE A 73 -10.47 13.32 1.07
N GLU A 74 -10.90 14.59 1.04
CA GLU A 74 -10.05 15.71 0.60
C GLU A 74 -8.89 16.01 1.54
N ALA A 75 -8.87 15.43 2.75
CA ALA A 75 -7.78 15.63 3.71
C ALA A 75 -6.53 14.80 3.40
N VAL A 76 -6.62 13.84 2.47
CA VAL A 76 -5.52 12.96 2.07
C VAL A 76 -5.42 12.92 0.55
N GLU A 77 -4.21 12.98 -0.01
CA GLU A 77 -4.05 12.82 -1.45
C GLU A 77 -4.32 11.36 -1.86
N HIS A 78 -5.26 11.17 -2.78
CA HIS A 78 -5.68 9.85 -3.21
C HIS A 78 -6.11 9.86 -4.68
N GLU A 79 -6.16 8.68 -5.27
CA GLU A 79 -6.55 8.47 -6.66
C GLU A 79 -7.32 7.15 -6.83
N ASN A 80 -8.11 7.06 -7.89
CA ASN A 80 -8.79 5.81 -8.23
C ASN A 80 -7.81 4.89 -8.97
N ARG A 81 -7.52 3.73 -8.37
CA ARG A 81 -6.74 2.66 -9.00
C ARG A 81 -7.57 1.39 -9.04
N LEU A 82 -7.79 0.91 -10.26
CA LEU A 82 -8.46 -0.38 -10.52
C LEU A 82 -9.82 -0.52 -9.80
N GLY A 83 -10.54 0.59 -9.61
CA GLY A 83 -11.87 0.61 -9.00
C GLY A 83 -11.90 0.92 -7.50
N LEU A 84 -10.75 1.00 -6.83
CA LEU A 84 -10.66 1.42 -5.42
C LEU A 84 -10.00 2.80 -5.32
N LEU A 85 -10.35 3.57 -4.28
CA LEU A 85 -9.56 4.74 -3.91
C LEU A 85 -8.33 4.27 -3.14
N CYS A 86 -7.16 4.76 -3.52
CA CYS A 86 -5.87 4.46 -2.88
C CYS A 86 -5.12 5.77 -2.65
N THR A 87 -4.36 5.89 -1.56
CA THR A 87 -3.49 7.06 -1.38
C THR A 87 -2.47 7.15 -2.53
N THR A 88 -2.04 8.36 -2.87
CA THR A 88 -0.95 8.56 -3.85
C THR A 88 0.36 8.05 -3.26
N VAL A 89 1.37 7.78 -4.09
CA VAL A 89 2.71 7.38 -3.61
C VAL A 89 3.24 8.36 -2.54
N ASN A 90 3.10 9.67 -2.75
CA ASN A 90 3.51 10.68 -1.77
C ASN A 90 2.78 10.52 -0.44
N GLN A 91 1.44 10.43 -0.49
CA GLN A 91 0.64 10.25 0.72
C GLN A 91 0.94 8.92 1.41
N THR A 92 1.10 7.82 0.67
CA THR A 92 1.46 6.51 1.21
C THR A 92 2.81 6.55 1.93
N ILE A 93 3.83 7.19 1.36
CA ILE A 93 5.14 7.33 2.03
C ILE A 93 5.01 8.17 3.30
N ASN A 94 4.29 9.29 3.27
CA ASN A 94 4.04 10.10 4.48
C ASN A 94 3.26 9.31 5.54
N ASP A 95 2.25 8.53 5.14
CA ASP A 95 1.48 7.66 6.04
C ASP A 95 2.39 6.64 6.73
N LEU A 96 3.26 5.97 5.97
CA LEU A 96 4.19 4.96 6.49
C LEU A 96 5.22 5.57 7.46
N LEU A 97 5.80 6.72 7.11
CA LEU A 97 6.75 7.44 7.98
C LEU A 97 6.08 7.93 9.26
N ARG A 98 4.85 8.43 9.17
CA ARG A 98 4.10 8.97 10.32
C ARG A 98 3.66 7.90 11.30
N ALA A 99 3.34 6.71 10.81
CA ALA A 99 2.95 5.59 11.66
C ALA A 99 4.12 4.99 12.45
N ASP A 100 5.37 5.39 12.17
CA ASP A 100 6.56 4.60 12.51
C ASP A 100 6.31 3.14 12.13
N GLY A 101 5.88 2.95 10.87
CA GLY A 101 5.44 1.67 10.34
C GLY A 101 6.55 0.62 10.37
N ASP A 102 6.24 -0.58 9.89
CA ASP A 102 7.24 -1.62 9.75
C ASP A 102 8.43 -1.11 8.93
N ASN A 103 9.62 -1.10 9.55
CA ASN A 103 10.86 -0.59 8.96
C ASN A 103 11.11 -1.21 7.58
N GLN A 104 10.77 -2.50 7.40
CA GLN A 104 10.94 -3.19 6.13
C GLN A 104 10.00 -2.62 5.06
N VAL A 105 8.74 -2.33 5.40
CA VAL A 105 7.77 -1.73 4.47
C VAL A 105 8.24 -0.34 4.05
N ILE A 106 8.71 0.47 4.99
CA ILE A 106 9.22 1.82 4.70
C ILE A 106 10.45 1.74 3.80
N GLN A 107 11.42 0.90 4.15
CA GLN A 107 12.67 0.73 3.42
C GLN A 107 12.43 0.22 1.99
N GLU A 108 11.65 -0.85 1.81
CA GLU A 108 11.32 -1.39 0.47
C GLU A 108 10.52 -0.37 -0.36
N SER A 109 9.56 0.32 0.27
CA SER A 109 8.76 1.34 -0.44
C SER A 109 9.62 2.48 -0.95
N LEU A 110 10.54 2.98 -0.14
CA LEU A 110 11.48 4.02 -0.56
C LEU A 110 12.46 3.51 -1.61
N ALA A 111 12.98 2.29 -1.47
CA ALA A 111 13.90 1.69 -2.45
C ALA A 111 13.22 1.53 -3.82
N THR A 112 11.97 1.10 -3.85
CA THR A 112 11.18 1.01 -5.09
C THR A 112 10.97 2.38 -5.72
N VAL A 113 10.63 3.41 -4.93
CA VAL A 113 10.50 4.78 -5.44
C VAL A 113 11.84 5.28 -6.02
N TYR A 114 12.94 5.07 -5.30
CA TYR A 114 14.28 5.45 -5.75
C TYR A 114 14.62 4.81 -7.09
N TYR A 115 14.43 3.49 -7.20
CA TYR A 115 14.72 2.73 -8.41
C TYR A 115 13.84 3.16 -9.59
N THR A 116 12.52 3.25 -9.36
CA THR A 116 11.55 3.57 -10.43
C THR A 116 11.71 4.98 -10.97
N ASN A 117 12.28 5.90 -10.19
CA ASN A 117 12.56 7.28 -10.58
C ASN A 117 14.01 7.52 -11.00
N GLY A 118 14.77 6.46 -11.30
CA GLY A 118 16.13 6.59 -11.85
C GLY A 118 17.15 7.05 -10.81
N GLU A 119 17.13 6.41 -9.63
CA GLU A 119 18.04 6.69 -8.52
C GLU A 119 17.85 8.11 -7.95
N SER A 120 16.59 8.54 -7.81
CA SER A 120 16.22 9.84 -7.25
C SER A 120 14.94 9.78 -6.41
N PHE A 121 14.87 10.65 -5.40
CA PHE A 121 13.68 10.90 -4.58
C PHE A 121 12.96 12.21 -4.96
N ASP A 122 13.35 12.89 -6.04
CA ASP A 122 12.82 14.22 -6.41
C ASP A 122 11.30 14.23 -6.67
N SER A 123 10.70 13.07 -6.94
CA SER A 123 9.25 12.95 -7.08
C SER A 123 8.51 12.99 -5.73
N LEU A 124 9.22 12.76 -4.62
CA LEU A 124 8.65 12.68 -3.30
C LEU A 124 8.42 14.06 -2.69
N ARG A 125 7.23 14.23 -2.09
CA ARG A 125 6.83 15.39 -1.30
C ARG A 125 6.59 14.90 0.12
N ILE A 126 7.60 15.06 0.97
CA ILE A 126 7.56 14.63 2.36
C ILE A 126 7.09 15.81 3.22
N ASP A 127 6.18 15.54 4.16
CA ASP A 127 5.71 16.56 5.11
C ASP A 127 6.88 17.02 6.01
N ASP A 128 6.91 18.31 6.36
CA ASP A 128 8.02 18.92 7.11
C ASP A 128 8.32 18.20 8.44
N ASP A 129 7.29 17.70 9.12
CA ASP A 129 7.40 16.96 10.39
C ASP A 129 8.02 15.56 10.20
N LEU A 130 8.00 15.02 8.98
CA LEU A 130 8.48 13.69 8.65
C LEU A 130 9.86 13.67 8.02
N LEU A 131 10.44 14.84 7.71
CA LEU A 131 11.75 14.94 7.05
C LEU A 131 12.86 14.20 7.82
N LEU A 132 12.84 14.25 9.16
CA LEU A 132 13.85 13.55 9.97
C LEU A 132 13.73 12.04 9.86
N ALA A 133 12.51 11.51 9.86
CA ALA A 133 12.26 10.08 9.65
C ALA A 133 12.65 9.67 8.22
N PHE A 134 12.27 10.49 7.24
CA PHE A 134 12.62 10.25 5.84
C PHE A 134 14.14 10.15 5.63
N GLU A 135 14.93 11.13 6.10
CA GLU A 135 16.39 11.08 5.93
C GLU A 135 17.00 9.86 6.63
N HIS A 136 16.45 9.40 7.74
CA HIS A 136 16.89 8.16 8.38
C HIS A 136 16.68 6.92 7.50
N TYR A 137 15.49 6.76 6.92
CA TYR A 137 15.17 5.59 6.10
C TYR A 137 15.72 5.66 4.67
N LYS A 138 15.97 6.86 4.17
CA LYS A 138 16.50 7.12 2.82
C LYS A 138 17.87 6.46 2.62
N ASP A 139 18.78 6.60 3.58
CA ASP A 139 20.10 5.98 3.50
C ASP A 139 19.98 4.44 3.45
N TRP A 140 19.11 3.87 4.29
CA TRP A 140 18.85 2.42 4.30
C TRP A 140 18.20 1.90 3.02
N ALA A 141 17.35 2.70 2.39
CA ALA A 141 16.70 2.35 1.13
C ALA A 141 17.70 2.31 -0.04
N ILE A 142 18.65 3.26 -0.08
CA ILE A 142 19.74 3.27 -1.06
C ILE A 142 20.66 2.05 -0.85
N GLU A 143 21.06 1.79 0.41
CA GLU A 143 21.89 0.62 0.75
C GLU A 143 21.21 -0.70 0.34
N TYR A 144 19.91 -0.86 0.64
CA TYR A 144 19.15 -2.04 0.26
C TYR A 144 19.12 -2.27 -1.27
N TYR A 145 18.99 -1.19 -2.03
CA TYR A 145 19.05 -1.26 -3.49
C TYR A 145 20.43 -1.66 -4.00
N ASP A 146 21.50 -1.10 -3.43
CA ASP A 146 22.88 -1.38 -3.83
C ASP A 146 23.33 -2.79 -3.43
N GLU A 147 22.89 -3.32 -2.28
CA GLU A 147 23.14 -4.71 -1.87
C GLU A 147 22.35 -5.73 -2.71
N GLY A 148 21.23 -5.31 -3.30
CA GLY A 148 20.40 -6.12 -4.20
C GLY A 148 20.89 -6.19 -5.66
N LYS A 149 21.94 -5.45 -6.03
CA LYS A 149 22.62 -5.53 -7.35
C LYS A 149 23.62 -6.69 -7.40
#